data_AF-A0A7V4QRQ6-F1
#
_entry.id   AF-A0A7V4QRQ6-F1
#
_cell.length_a   1.000
_cell.length_b   1.000
_cell.length_c   1.000
_cell.angle_alpha   90.00
_cell.angle_beta   90.00
_cell.angle_gamma   90.00
#
_symmetry.space_group_name_H-M   'P 1'
#
loop_
_entity.id
_entity.type
_entity.pdbx_description
1 polymer ?
#
loop_
_entity_poly.entity_id
_entity_poly.type
_entity_poly.pdbx_seq_one_letter_code
_entity_poly.pdbx_strand_id
1 'polypeptide(L)'
;MRSRKLLWEIYIITKFVVDVCLSICSFYFAYHIRFYNKIFIHFVPPIKGIPPIENYHKFIPFFLISCILSYVFCGNYKKRILRLFDEFVTSIKTSFVLLVLLFATSFFYRSYEYSRIFMMLVAGVNFWLLFLWHNFLTYLYKKYAKYVFGKPRVGFICSL
;
A
#
# COMPACT_ATOMS: atom_id res chain seq x y z
N MET A 1 -7.55 6.07 30.98
CA MET A 1 -7.75 5.08 29.89
C MET A 1 -8.30 5.65 28.59
N ARG A 2 -9.22 6.64 28.60
CA ARG A 2 -9.85 7.24 27.39
C ARG A 2 -8.86 7.84 26.38
N SER A 3 -7.84 8.57 26.86
CA SER A 3 -6.81 9.20 25.99
C SER A 3 -5.99 8.19 25.17
N ARG A 4 -5.67 6.99 25.71
CA ARG A 4 -4.92 5.96 24.97
C ARG A 4 -5.75 5.29 23.86
N LYS A 5 -7.05 5.12 24.07
CA LYS A 5 -7.96 4.59 23.04
C LYS A 5 -8.10 5.56 21.88
N LEU A 6 -8.29 6.85 22.17
CA LEU A 6 -8.37 7.90 21.14
C LEU A 6 -7.10 7.98 20.28
N LEU A 7 -5.91 7.96 20.90
CA LEU A 7 -4.65 7.97 20.14
C LEU A 7 -4.50 6.76 19.22
N TRP A 8 -5.03 5.61 19.63
CA TRP A 8 -5.01 4.38 18.84
C TRP A 8 -5.97 4.45 17.65
N GLU A 9 -7.19 4.97 17.86
CA GLU A 9 -8.16 5.17 16.79
C GLU A 9 -7.64 6.17 15.75
N ILE A 10 -7.05 7.29 16.20
CA ILE A 10 -6.40 8.28 15.32
C ILE A 10 -5.28 7.62 14.50
N TYR A 11 -4.46 6.77 15.13
CA TYR A 11 -3.39 6.05 14.44
C TYR A 11 -3.94 5.14 13.33
N ILE A 12 -4.96 4.32 13.61
CA ILE A 12 -5.54 3.42 12.60
C ILE A 12 -6.17 4.21 11.46
N ILE A 13 -6.97 5.24 11.77
CA ILE A 13 -7.65 6.05 10.76
C ILE A 13 -6.62 6.74 9.86
N THR A 14 -5.60 7.35 10.46
CA THR A 14 -4.51 7.99 9.69
C THR A 14 -3.78 6.96 8.83
N LYS A 15 -3.47 5.77 9.36
CA LYS A 15 -2.84 4.68 8.61
C LYS A 15 -3.67 4.32 7.38
N PHE A 16 -4.95 4.04 7.56
CA PHE A 16 -5.86 3.63 6.48
C PHE A 16 -6.06 4.72 5.41
N VAL A 17 -6.34 5.96 5.82
CA VAL A 17 -6.57 7.06 4.87
C VAL A 17 -5.34 7.30 4.01
N VAL A 18 -4.15 7.33 4.63
CA VAL A 18 -2.90 7.54 3.89
C VAL A 18 -2.56 6.31 3.04
N ASP A 19 -2.84 5.09 3.48
CA ASP A 19 -2.66 3.88 2.65
C ASP A 19 -3.48 3.95 1.36
N VAL A 20 -4.73 4.43 1.42
CA VAL A 20 -5.56 4.64 0.22
C VAL A 20 -4.97 5.73 -0.68
N CYS A 21 -4.56 6.88 -0.11
CA CYS A 21 -3.92 7.95 -0.88
C CYS A 21 -2.63 7.49 -1.56
N LEU A 22 -1.75 6.80 -0.84
CA LEU A 22 -0.52 6.23 -1.37
C LEU A 22 -0.77 5.19 -2.46
N SER A 23 -1.87 4.45 -2.35
CA SER A 23 -2.27 3.51 -3.40
C SER A 23 -2.63 4.22 -4.69
N ILE A 24 -3.42 5.28 -4.62
CA ILE A 24 -3.74 6.12 -5.77
C ILE A 24 -2.45 6.73 -6.35
N CYS A 25 -1.58 7.28 -5.51
CA CYS A 25 -0.28 7.81 -5.95
C CYS A 25 0.57 6.73 -6.63
N SER A 26 0.61 5.50 -6.09
CA SER A 26 1.37 4.39 -6.66
C SER A 26 0.89 4.03 -8.06
N PHE A 27 -0.42 4.11 -8.29
CA PHE A 27 -1.03 3.86 -9.59
C PHE A 27 -0.57 4.88 -10.64
N TYR A 28 -0.68 6.17 -10.32
CA TYR A 28 -0.23 7.23 -11.22
C TYR A 28 1.29 7.20 -11.44
N PHE A 29 2.06 6.92 -10.39
CA PHE A 29 3.51 6.83 -10.48
C PHE A 29 3.93 5.66 -11.38
N ALA A 30 3.29 4.50 -11.25
CA ALA A 30 3.53 3.35 -12.12
C ALA A 30 3.15 3.64 -13.58
N TYR A 31 2.08 4.40 -13.83
CA TYR A 31 1.69 4.81 -15.18
C TYR A 31 2.77 5.73 -15.79
N HIS A 32 3.24 6.70 -15.01
CA HIS A 32 4.30 7.61 -15.44
C HIS A 32 5.62 6.87 -15.72
N ILE A 33 6.03 5.94 -14.84
CA ILE A 33 7.20 5.09 -15.05
C ILE A 33 7.05 4.27 -16.34
N ARG A 34 5.88 3.67 -16.57
CA ARG A 34 5.69 2.77 -17.71
C ARG A 34 5.71 3.49 -19.07
N PHE A 35 5.14 4.68 -19.15
CA PHE A 35 4.86 5.35 -20.43
C PHE A 35 5.66 6.62 -20.71
N TYR A 36 6.22 7.28 -19.68
CA TYR A 36 6.93 8.55 -19.84
C TYR A 36 8.41 8.48 -19.45
N ASN A 37 8.82 7.47 -18.70
CA ASN A 37 10.22 7.34 -18.31
C ASN A 37 11.07 6.80 -19.47
N LYS A 38 11.98 7.65 -19.99
CA LYS A 38 12.89 7.32 -21.10
C LYS A 38 13.75 6.08 -20.83
N ILE A 39 14.21 5.88 -19.59
CA ILE A 39 14.99 4.69 -19.22
C ILE A 39 14.13 3.43 -19.39
N PHE A 40 12.89 3.47 -18.91
CA PHE A 40 12.02 2.30 -18.90
C PHE A 40 11.54 1.95 -20.31
N ILE A 41 11.25 2.98 -21.13
CA ILE A 41 10.86 2.83 -22.53
C ILE A 41 11.99 2.18 -23.34
N HIS A 42 13.25 2.49 -23.04
CA HIS A 42 14.40 1.87 -23.70
C HIS A 42 14.50 0.36 -23.41
N PHE A 43 14.23 -0.07 -22.18
CA PHE A 43 14.25 -1.49 -21.81
C PHE A 43 12.99 -2.25 -22.24
N VAL A 44 11.82 -1.60 -22.14
CA VAL A 44 10.51 -2.21 -22.42
C VAL A 44 9.69 -1.26 -23.30
N PRO A 45 9.91 -1.28 -24.62
CA PRO A 45 9.21 -0.38 -25.53
C PRO A 45 7.69 -0.64 -25.50
N PRO A 46 6.86 0.42 -25.50
CA PRO A 46 5.41 0.28 -25.63
C PRO A 46 5.04 -0.03 -27.09
N ILE A 47 5.09 -1.30 -27.47
CA ILE A 47 4.82 -1.78 -28.84
C ILE A 47 3.41 -1.38 -29.33
N LYS A 48 2.43 -1.25 -28.41
CA LYS A 48 1.04 -0.88 -28.69
C LYS A 48 0.74 0.62 -28.57
N GLY A 49 1.78 1.47 -28.43
CA GLY A 49 1.62 2.90 -28.18
C GLY A 49 1.27 3.24 -26.73
N ILE A 50 1.08 4.54 -26.46
CA ILE A 50 0.71 5.07 -25.14
C ILE A 50 -0.82 5.08 -25.04
N PRO A 51 -1.41 4.34 -24.10
CA PRO A 51 -2.85 4.28 -23.95
C PRO A 51 -3.38 5.56 -23.28
N PRO A 52 -4.59 6.04 -23.65
CA PRO A 52 -5.20 7.20 -23.02
C PRO A 52 -5.45 6.93 -21.54
N ILE A 53 -5.18 7.93 -20.70
CA ILE A 53 -5.32 7.83 -19.23
C ILE A 53 -6.76 7.50 -18.79
N GLU A 54 -7.76 7.88 -19.58
CA GLU A 54 -9.17 7.63 -19.32
C GLU A 54 -9.50 6.14 -19.12
N ASN A 55 -8.85 5.26 -19.89
CA ASN A 55 -9.03 3.81 -19.74
C ASN A 55 -8.46 3.32 -18.39
N TYR A 56 -7.37 3.92 -17.93
CA TYR A 56 -6.78 3.60 -16.62
C TYR A 56 -7.61 4.17 -15.47
N HIS A 57 -8.25 5.34 -15.64
CA HIS A 57 -9.17 5.87 -14.64
C HIS A 57 -10.38 4.96 -14.40
N LYS A 58 -10.91 4.32 -15.45
CA LYS A 58 -11.99 3.31 -15.31
C LYS A 58 -11.56 2.10 -14.48
N PHE A 59 -10.25 1.81 -14.40
CA PHE A 59 -9.70 0.71 -13.62
C PHE A 59 -9.45 1.08 -12.15
N ILE A 60 -9.34 2.37 -11.81
CA ILE A 60 -9.06 2.83 -10.44
C ILE A 60 -10.03 2.27 -9.39
N PRO A 61 -11.36 2.24 -9.60
CA PRO A 61 -12.28 1.67 -8.62
C PRO A 61 -11.98 0.19 -8.31
N PHE A 62 -11.72 -0.62 -9.34
CA PHE A 62 -11.36 -2.03 -9.18
C PHE A 62 -10.01 -2.22 -8.49
N PHE A 63 -9.04 -1.38 -8.83
CA PHE A 63 -7.74 -1.34 -8.17
C PHE A 63 -7.89 -1.00 -6.68
N LEU A 64 -8.66 0.03 -6.32
CA LEU A 64 -8.90 0.42 -4.93
C LEU A 64 -9.59 -0.67 -4.12
N ILE A 65 -10.61 -1.33 -4.69
CA ILE A 65 -11.26 -2.48 -4.06
C ILE A 65 -10.24 -3.58 -3.81
N SER A 66 -9.38 -3.88 -4.80
CA SER A 66 -8.33 -4.90 -4.67
C SER A 66 -7.31 -4.53 -3.59
N CYS A 67 -6.91 -3.26 -3.48
CA CYS A 67 -6.06 -2.74 -2.40
C CYS A 67 -6.70 -2.97 -1.04
N ILE A 68 -7.94 -2.49 -0.84
CA ILE A 68 -8.66 -2.60 0.42
C ILE A 68 -8.80 -4.08 0.84
N LEU A 69 -9.22 -4.95 -0.09
CA LEU A 69 -9.33 -6.39 0.16
C LEU A 69 -7.99 -7.00 0.57
N SER A 70 -6.90 -6.64 -0.13
CA SER A 70 -5.55 -7.11 0.22
C SER A 70 -5.15 -6.68 1.62
N TYR A 71 -5.44 -5.43 2.01
CA TYR A 71 -5.09 -4.91 3.33
C TYR A 71 -5.86 -5.59 4.46
N VAL A 72 -7.16 -5.81 4.25
CA VAL A 72 -8.02 -6.48 5.23
C VAL A 72 -7.64 -7.96 5.35
N PHE A 73 -7.42 -8.64 4.22
CA PHE A 73 -7.10 -10.07 4.18
C PHE A 73 -5.75 -10.37 4.83
N CYS A 74 -4.73 -9.59 4.54
CA CYS A 74 -3.41 -9.75 5.14
C CYS A 74 -3.32 -9.22 6.58
N GLY A 75 -4.36 -8.54 7.07
CA GLY A 75 -4.45 -8.12 8.45
C GLY A 75 -3.56 -6.93 8.82
N ASN A 76 -3.28 -6.02 7.88
CA ASN A 76 -2.44 -4.82 8.10
C ASN A 76 -2.91 -3.90 9.25
N TYR A 77 -4.17 -4.07 9.67
CA TYR A 77 -4.81 -3.30 10.73
C TYR A 77 -5.19 -4.13 11.97
N LYS A 78 -4.89 -5.44 11.99
CA LYS A 78 -5.27 -6.34 13.11
C LYS A 78 -4.35 -6.21 14.33
N LYS A 79 -3.04 -6.03 14.10
CA LYS A 79 -2.05 -5.95 15.19
C LYS A 79 -1.68 -4.49 15.46
N ARG A 80 -1.41 -4.20 16.74
CA ARG A 80 -1.21 -2.84 17.21
C ARG A 80 0.09 -2.20 16.72
N ILE A 81 1.19 -2.90 16.96
CA ILE A 81 2.52 -2.50 16.54
C ILE A 81 3.23 -3.80 16.16
N LEU A 82 3.54 -3.95 14.88
CA LEU A 82 4.37 -5.05 14.41
C LEU A 82 5.86 -4.68 14.56
N ARG A 83 6.70 -5.71 14.67
CA ARG A 83 8.15 -5.51 14.53
C ARG A 83 8.46 -5.24 13.06
N LEU A 84 9.62 -4.64 12.79
CA LEU A 84 10.02 -4.21 11.45
C LEU A 84 10.03 -5.39 10.45
N PHE A 85 10.51 -6.55 10.88
CA PHE A 85 10.46 -7.79 10.08
C PHE A 85 9.03 -8.30 9.86
N ASP A 86 8.16 -8.22 10.86
CA ASP A 86 6.77 -8.65 10.70
C ASP A 86 5.99 -7.71 9.77
N GLU A 87 6.24 -6.40 9.83
CA GLU A 87 5.70 -5.42 8.88
C GLU A 87 6.17 -5.70 7.46
N PHE A 88 7.46 -6.01 7.28
CA PHE A 88 8.04 -6.35 5.98
C PHE A 88 7.35 -7.59 5.38
N VAL A 89 7.24 -8.67 6.15
CA VAL A 89 6.56 -9.90 5.71
C VAL A 89 5.09 -9.65 5.40
N THR A 90 4.40 -8.86 6.22
CA THR A 90 2.98 -8.54 6.01
C THR A 90 2.79 -7.67 4.76
N SER A 91 3.68 -6.71 4.52
CA SER A 91 3.71 -5.88 3.32
C SER A 91 3.96 -6.70 2.05
N ILE A 92 4.88 -7.67 2.10
CA ILE A 92 5.11 -8.60 0.98
C ILE A 92 3.86 -9.43 0.70
N LYS A 93 3.26 -10.05 1.73
CA LYS A 93 2.03 -10.84 1.58
C LYS A 93 0.90 -10.02 0.96
N THR A 94 0.73 -8.79 1.45
CA THR A 94 -0.25 -7.83 0.93
C THR A 94 -0.04 -7.55 -0.54
N SER A 95 1.22 -7.27 -0.93
CA SER A 95 1.56 -6.92 -2.31
C SER A 95 1.39 -8.10 -3.25
N PHE A 96 1.68 -9.32 -2.77
CA PHE A 96 1.45 -10.54 -3.51
C PHE A 96 -0.05 -10.80 -3.73
N VAL A 97 -0.88 -10.68 -2.69
CA VAL A 97 -2.34 -10.80 -2.79
C VAL A 97 -2.91 -9.73 -3.73
N LEU A 98 -2.43 -8.49 -3.62
CA LEU A 98 -2.82 -7.40 -4.51
C LEU A 98 -2.50 -7.73 -5.97
N LEU A 99 -1.29 -8.24 -6.24
CA LEU A 99 -0.89 -8.63 -7.58
C LEU A 99 -1.81 -9.73 -8.14
N VAL A 100 -2.12 -10.77 -7.35
CA VAL A 100 -3.06 -11.83 -7.75
C VAL A 100 -4.44 -11.26 -8.06
N LEU A 101 -4.96 -10.35 -7.23
CA LEU A 101 -6.24 -9.69 -7.46
C LEU A 101 -6.23 -8.80 -8.72
N LEU A 102 -5.13 -8.11 -9.00
CA LEU A 102 -4.99 -7.29 -10.20
C LEU A 102 -4.98 -8.13 -11.47
N PHE A 103 -4.29 -9.28 -11.45
CA PHE A 103 -4.35 -10.22 -12.55
C PHE A 103 -5.77 -10.78 -12.72
N ALA A 104 -6.42 -11.20 -11.64
CA ALA A 104 -7.79 -11.72 -11.68
C ALA A 104 -8.76 -10.67 -12.27
N THR A 105 -8.76 -9.45 -11.75
CA THR A 105 -9.62 -8.35 -12.25
C THR A 105 -9.36 -8.02 -13.70
N SER A 106 -8.10 -8.08 -14.17
CA SER A 106 -7.78 -7.91 -15.58
C SER A 106 -8.32 -9.02 -16.48
N PHE A 107 -8.50 -10.25 -15.99
CA PHE A 107 -9.13 -11.32 -16.77
C PHE A 107 -10.65 -11.15 -16.84
N PHE A 108 -11.29 -10.71 -15.75
CA PHE A 108 -12.71 -10.41 -15.75
C PHE A 108 -13.05 -9.20 -16.63
N TYR A 109 -12.20 -8.16 -16.61
CA TYR A 109 -12.39 -6.95 -17.40
C TYR A 109 -11.65 -7.05 -18.74
N ARG A 110 -12.19 -7.84 -19.67
CA ARG A 110 -11.56 -8.12 -20.97
C ARG A 110 -11.74 -7.00 -22.02
N SER A 111 -12.40 -5.89 -21.69
CA SER A 111 -12.59 -4.78 -22.63
C SER A 111 -11.30 -4.01 -22.92
N TYR A 112 -10.26 -4.15 -22.10
CA TYR A 112 -8.95 -3.54 -22.34
C TYR A 112 -7.80 -4.46 -21.93
N GLU A 113 -6.83 -4.64 -22.81
CA GLU A 113 -5.62 -5.41 -22.50
C GLU A 113 -4.61 -4.55 -21.74
N TYR A 114 -4.73 -4.53 -20.41
CA TYR A 114 -3.77 -3.83 -19.55
C TYR A 114 -2.38 -4.49 -19.59
N SER A 115 -1.34 -3.67 -19.47
CA SER A 115 0.03 -4.15 -19.42
C SER A 115 0.28 -4.93 -18.13
N ARG A 116 0.67 -6.21 -18.23
CA ARG A 116 1.06 -7.04 -17.07
C ARG A 116 2.22 -6.41 -16.29
N ILE A 117 3.13 -5.77 -17.02
CA ILE A 117 4.27 -5.01 -16.46
C ILE A 117 3.76 -3.82 -15.64
N PHE A 118 2.72 -3.13 -16.10
CA PHE A 118 2.10 -2.05 -15.32
C PHE A 118 1.55 -2.58 -13.99
N MET A 119 0.86 -3.73 -13.97
CA MET A 119 0.35 -4.31 -12.71
C MET A 119 1.49 -4.67 -11.73
N MET A 120 2.58 -5.24 -12.25
CA MET A 120 3.78 -5.54 -11.45
C MET A 120 4.41 -4.26 -10.89
N LEU A 121 4.52 -3.20 -11.70
CA LEU A 121 5.03 -1.90 -11.27
C LEU A 121 4.14 -1.28 -10.18
N VAL A 122 2.81 -1.30 -10.36
CA VAL A 122 1.87 -0.81 -9.36
C VAL A 122 2.06 -1.55 -8.05
N ALA A 123 2.06 -2.89 -8.07
CA ALA A 123 2.24 -3.69 -6.86
C ALA A 123 3.60 -3.42 -6.17
N GLY A 124 4.68 -3.31 -6.95
CA GLY A 124 6.02 -3.04 -6.42
C GLY A 124 6.16 -1.63 -5.83
N VAL A 125 5.63 -0.60 -6.50
CA VAL A 125 5.63 0.78 -5.97
C VAL A 125 4.74 0.87 -4.73
N ASN A 126 3.56 0.24 -4.76
CA ASN A 126 2.64 0.21 -3.62
C ASN A 126 3.31 -0.43 -2.40
N PHE A 127 3.99 -1.57 -2.58
CA PHE A 127 4.77 -2.23 -1.54
C PHE A 127 5.74 -1.26 -0.85
N TRP A 128 6.60 -0.59 -1.62
CA TRP A 128 7.62 0.30 -1.07
C TRP A 128 7.02 1.50 -0.36
N LEU A 129 6.00 2.13 -0.95
CA LEU A 129 5.33 3.29 -0.34
C LEU A 129 4.66 2.94 0.99
N LEU A 130 3.92 1.82 1.02
CA LEU A 130 3.24 1.37 2.25
C LEU A 130 4.25 0.95 3.33
N PHE A 131 5.27 0.19 2.94
CA PHE A 131 6.29 -0.25 3.90
C PHE A 131 7.01 0.94 4.54
N LEU A 132 7.41 1.94 3.75
CA LEU A 132 8.05 3.14 4.27
C LEU A 132 7.10 3.94 5.17
N TRP A 133 5.84 4.10 4.74
CA TRP A 133 4.83 4.81 5.50
C TRP A 133 4.49 4.14 6.84
N HIS A 134 4.30 2.81 6.86
CA HIS A 134 3.98 2.07 8.09
C HIS A 134 5.11 2.16 9.11
N ASN A 135 6.35 2.06 8.64
CA ASN A 135 7.53 2.24 9.50
C ASN A 135 7.64 3.67 10.04
N PHE A 136 7.42 4.67 9.18
CA PHE A 136 7.45 6.08 9.58
C PHE A 136 6.36 6.40 10.61
N LEU A 137 5.12 5.97 10.37
CA LEU A 137 4.00 6.21 11.26
C LEU A 137 4.19 5.49 12.61
N THR A 138 4.69 4.25 12.59
CA THR A 138 5.02 3.50 13.81
C THR A 138 6.12 4.19 14.60
N TYR A 139 7.13 4.75 13.94
CA TYR A 139 8.19 5.52 14.57
C TYR A 139 7.64 6.79 15.25
N LEU A 140 6.81 7.56 14.54
CA LEU A 140 6.16 8.76 15.09
C LEU A 140 5.26 8.42 16.29
N TYR A 141 4.44 7.37 16.18
CA TYR A 141 3.58 6.92 17.27
C TYR A 141 4.39 6.55 18.52
N LYS A 142 5.48 5.77 18.36
CA LYS A 142 6.36 5.39 19.48
C LYS A 142 7.02 6.62 20.12
N LYS A 143 7.47 7.59 19.32
CA LYS A 143 8.08 8.84 19.81
C LYS A 143 7.07 9.68 20.58
N TYR A 144 5.88 9.87 20.03
CA TYR A 144 4.81 10.66 20.65
C TYR A 144 4.28 10.00 21.93
N ALA A 145 4.02 8.69 21.90
CA ALA A 145 3.58 7.95 23.06
C ALA A 145 4.59 7.99 24.22
N LYS A 146 5.89 7.91 23.91
CA LYS A 146 6.97 8.06 24.89
C LYS A 146 7.02 9.47 25.50
N TYR A 147 6.75 10.51 24.70
CA TYR A 147 6.70 11.89 25.16
C TYR A 147 5.51 12.14 26.10
N VAL A 148 4.33 11.66 25.73
CA VAL A 148 3.07 11.92 26.47
C VAL A 148 2.91 11.05 27.72
N PHE A 149 3.31 9.77 27.67
CA PHE A 149 3.07 8.82 28.77
C PHE A 149 4.35 8.40 29.53
N GLY A 150 5.51 8.93 29.15
CA GLY A 150 6.80 8.53 29.72
C GLY A 150 7.28 7.15 29.21
N LYS A 151 8.48 6.72 29.64
CA LYS A 151 9.02 5.39 29.28
C LYS A 151 8.07 4.28 29.79
N PRO A 152 7.60 3.36 28.95
CA PRO A 152 6.84 2.21 29.42
C PRO A 152 7.74 1.38 30.35
N ARG A 153 7.24 1.03 31.55
CA ARG A 153 7.92 0.04 32.42
C ARG A 153 8.04 -1.27 31.63
N VAL A 154 9.20 -1.90 31.73
CA VAL A 154 9.81 -2.90 30.83
C VAL A 154 8.99 -4.19 30.57
N GLY A 155 7.78 -4.34 31.14
CA GLY A 155 6.92 -5.53 30.98
C GLY A 155 5.81 -5.46 29.91
N PHE A 156 5.53 -4.30 29.31
CA PHE A 156 4.29 -4.10 28.53
C PHE A 156 4.40 -4.28 26.99
N ILE A 157 5.58 -4.61 26.46
CA ILE A 157 5.83 -4.63 25.00
C ILE A 157 5.46 -5.98 24.35
N CYS A 158 5.23 -7.05 25.13
CA CYS A 158 4.90 -8.37 24.58
C CYS A 158 3.41 -8.75 24.58
N SER A 159 2.49 -7.94 25.12
CA SER A 159 1.11 -8.41 25.37
C SER A 159 -0.02 -7.40 25.14
N LEU A 160 0.16 -6.33 24.34
CA LEU A 160 -0.89 -5.31 24.18
C LEU A 160 -1.04 -4.66 22.80
#